data_AF-M0ZRB6-F1
#
_entry.id   AF-M0ZRB6-F1
#
_cell.length_a   1.000
_cell.length_b   1.000
_cell.length_c   1.000
_cell.angle_alpha   90.00
_cell.angle_beta   90.00
_cell.angle_gamma   90.00
#
_symmetry.space_group_name_H-M   'P 1'
#
loop_
_entity.id
_entity.type
_entity.pdbx_description
1 polymer ?
#
loop_
_entity_poly.entity_id
_entity_poly.type
_entity_poly.pdbx_seq_one_letter_code
_entity_poly.pdbx_strand_id
1 'polypeptide(L)'
;MPISESQFQIKLQFPEEYLTSVSGYYSPVVYGGSPVIRSLTFSSNKRKFGPFGVEGGTPFSMPMEGGQIVGFKGRSGWYLDAIGFYIAKVKTTTVLQKAQQSLVKLASSVSMNYRSGDEPKKYSYFYKPTNPKTEA
;
A
#
# COMPACT_ATOMS: atom_id res chain seq x y z
N MET A 1 -2.93 5.88 35.77
CA MET A 1 -1.81 5.09 35.25
C MET A 1 -1.32 5.74 33.97
N PRO A 2 -0.02 6.04 33.80
CA PRO A 2 0.47 6.51 32.51
C PRO A 2 0.34 5.36 31.52
N ILE A 3 -0.40 5.61 30.44
CA ILE A 3 -0.50 4.69 29.31
C ILE A 3 0.88 4.74 28.66
N SER A 4 1.66 3.67 28.74
CA SER A 4 2.92 3.60 28.02
C SER A 4 2.60 3.66 26.53
N GLU A 5 2.90 4.77 25.85
CA GLU A 5 2.83 4.83 24.41
C GLU A 5 3.81 3.80 23.82
N SER A 6 3.27 2.76 23.19
CA SER A 6 4.08 1.80 22.45
C SER A 6 4.41 2.40 21.09
N GLN A 7 5.63 2.92 20.96
CA GLN A 7 6.16 3.35 19.66
C GLN A 7 6.69 2.13 18.90
N PHE A 8 6.28 1.99 17.64
CA PHE A 8 6.78 0.96 16.73
C PHE A 8 7.61 1.61 15.61
N GLN A 9 8.73 0.99 15.26
CA GLN A 9 9.60 1.45 14.19
C GLN A 9 9.83 0.34 13.15
N ILE A 10 9.60 0.66 11.88
CA ILE A 10 9.93 -0.23 10.76
C ILE A 10 11.20 0.31 10.10
N LYS A 11 12.26 -0.50 10.09
CA LYS A 11 13.50 -0.21 9.36
C LYS A 11 13.61 -1.13 8.16
N LEU A 12 13.62 -0.54 6.97
CA LEU A 12 13.78 -1.25 5.70
C LEU A 12 15.25 -1.28 5.29
N GLN A 13 15.70 -2.40 4.73
CA GLN A 13 17.01 -2.48 4.08
C GLN A 13 16.93 -1.90 2.66
N PHE A 14 16.90 -0.57 2.54
CA PHE A 14 16.89 0.11 1.25
C PHE A 14 18.25 -0.02 0.54
N PRO A 15 18.30 -0.24 -0.80
CA PRO A 15 17.19 -0.29 -1.75
C PRO A 15 16.54 -1.67 -1.95
N GLU A 16 17.04 -2.74 -1.33
CA GLU A 16 16.60 -4.11 -1.60
C GLU A 16 15.24 -4.46 -0.96
N GLU A 17 14.86 -3.75 0.10
CA GLU A 17 13.59 -3.90 0.80
C GLU A 17 12.74 -2.63 0.67
N TYR A 18 11.55 -2.77 0.12
CA TYR A 18 10.58 -1.70 -0.07
C TYR A 18 9.16 -2.21 0.18
N LEU A 19 8.26 -1.30 0.56
CA LEU A 19 6.87 -1.63 0.87
C LEU A 19 6.09 -1.90 -0.42
N THR A 20 5.33 -2.99 -0.42
CA THR A 20 4.54 -3.49 -1.56
C THR A 20 3.05 -3.55 -1.29
N SER A 21 2.62 -3.52 -0.02
CA SER A 21 1.18 -3.47 0.30
C SER A 21 0.94 -2.98 1.72
N VAL A 22 -0.30 -2.54 1.93
CA VAL A 22 -0.83 -2.20 3.25
C VAL A 22 -2.21 -2.83 3.40
N SER A 23 -2.48 -3.34 4.59
CA SER A 23 -3.78 -3.79 5.04
C SER A 23 -4.05 -3.26 6.43
N GLY A 24 -5.28 -3.34 6.89
CA GLY A 24 -5.64 -2.85 8.22
C GLY A 24 -7.13 -2.94 8.49
N TYR A 25 -7.54 -2.30 9.58
CA TYR A 25 -8.94 -2.23 10.00
C TYR A 25 -9.31 -0.80 10.31
N TYR A 26 -10.59 -0.47 10.14
CA TYR A 26 -11.15 0.80 10.58
C TYR A 26 -12.51 0.60 11.25
N SER A 27 -12.81 1.46 12.21
CA SER A 27 -14.11 1.56 12.86
C SER A 27 -14.17 2.83 13.71
N PRO A 28 -15.37 3.27 14.12
CA PRO A 28 -15.51 4.25 15.19
C PRO A 28 -14.91 3.74 16.50
N VAL A 29 -14.25 4.62 17.25
CA VAL A 29 -13.72 4.28 18.60
C VAL A 29 -14.86 4.20 19.62
N VAL A 30 -15.91 5.00 19.43
CA VAL A 30 -17.12 5.04 20.25
C VAL A 30 -18.34 4.88 19.36
N TYR A 31 -19.42 4.32 19.91
CA TYR A 31 -20.69 4.15 19.18
C TYR A 31 -21.20 5.49 18.66
N GLY A 32 -21.62 5.53 17.39
CA GLY A 32 -22.07 6.76 16.71
C GLY A 32 -20.94 7.71 16.27
N GLY A 33 -19.67 7.41 16.58
CA GLY A 33 -18.53 8.20 16.17
C GLY A 33 -18.20 8.07 14.67
N SER A 34 -17.32 8.96 14.18
CA SER A 34 -16.73 8.81 12.85
C SER A 34 -15.67 7.71 12.84
N PRO A 35 -15.56 6.93 11.77
CA PRO A 35 -14.60 5.84 11.69
C PRO A 35 -13.16 6.36 11.54
N VAL A 36 -12.24 5.68 12.21
CA VAL A 36 -10.80 5.96 12.16
C VAL A 36 -10.04 4.68 11.82
N ILE A 37 -8.81 4.80 11.34
CA ILE A 37 -7.91 3.66 11.17
C ILE A 37 -7.57 3.09 12.55
N ARG A 38 -7.85 1.81 12.74
CA ARG A 38 -7.66 1.08 14.01
C ARG A 38 -6.40 0.24 14.03
N SER A 39 -6.04 -0.31 12.87
CA SER A 39 -4.79 -1.02 12.71
C SER A 39 -4.19 -0.87 11.32
N LEU A 40 -2.86 -1.05 11.25
CA LEU A 40 -2.11 -1.11 10.01
C LEU A 40 -1.14 -2.30 10.04
N THR A 41 -1.09 -3.02 8.93
CA THR A 41 -0.12 -4.05 8.63
C THR A 41 0.54 -3.72 7.30
N PHE A 42 1.85 -3.54 7.31
CA PHE A 42 2.65 -3.23 6.13
C PHE A 42 3.34 -4.51 5.64
N SER A 43 3.37 -4.75 4.33
CA SER A 43 4.22 -5.79 3.74
C SER A 43 5.27 -5.16 2.86
N SER A 44 6.51 -5.63 2.98
CA SER A 44 7.56 -5.41 1.99
C SER A 44 7.62 -6.56 1.00
N ASN A 45 8.50 -6.43 0.00
CA ASN A 45 8.90 -7.54 -0.87
C ASN A 45 9.64 -8.68 -0.14
N LYS A 46 9.92 -8.54 1.17
CA LYS A 46 10.64 -9.56 1.97
C LYS A 46 9.84 -10.08 3.16
N ARG A 47 9.08 -9.23 3.86
CA ARG A 47 8.44 -9.57 5.15
C ARG A 47 7.24 -8.69 5.46
N LYS A 48 6.50 -9.06 6.50
CA LYS A 48 5.34 -8.32 7.02
C LYS A 48 5.68 -7.64 8.36
N PHE A 49 5.03 -6.51 8.61
CA PHE A 49 5.16 -5.71 9.83
C PHE A 49 3.78 -5.39 10.39
N GLY A 50 3.53 -5.75 11.64
CA GLY A 50 2.25 -5.54 12.33
C GLY A 50 1.51 -6.85 12.63
N PRO A 51 0.20 -6.78 12.98
CA PRO A 51 -0.60 -5.55 12.99
C PRO A 51 -0.16 -4.57 14.08
N PHE A 52 -0.18 -3.27 13.76
CA PHE A 52 0.00 -2.20 14.72
C PHE A 52 -1.37 -1.60 15.03
N GLY A 53 -1.78 -1.63 16.31
CA GLY A 53 -3.11 -1.21 16.75
C GLY A 53 -4.03 -2.40 17.02
N VAL A 54 -5.35 -2.18 16.90
CA VAL A 54 -6.37 -3.19 17.21
C VAL A 54 -7.14 -3.55 15.95
N GLU A 55 -7.11 -4.82 15.56
CA GLU A 55 -7.91 -5.34 14.45
C GLU A 55 -9.38 -5.43 14.88
N GLY A 56 -10.17 -4.43 14.54
CA GLY A 56 -11.59 -4.37 14.88
C GLY A 56 -12.38 -3.48 13.94
N GLY A 57 -13.56 -3.96 13.54
CA GLY A 57 -14.40 -3.32 12.55
C GLY A 57 -14.19 -3.90 11.16
N THR A 58 -14.15 -3.02 10.16
CA THR A 58 -14.10 -3.42 8.75
C THR A 58 -12.65 -3.54 8.27
N PRO A 59 -12.23 -4.69 7.72
CA PRO A 59 -10.91 -4.84 7.14
C PRO A 59 -10.79 -4.06 5.83
N PHE A 60 -9.58 -3.61 5.52
CA PHE A 60 -9.20 -3.13 4.20
C PHE A 60 -7.84 -3.72 3.82
N SER A 61 -7.65 -3.91 2.52
CA SER A 61 -6.37 -4.33 1.95
C SER A 61 -6.18 -3.65 0.61
N MET A 62 -4.94 -3.27 0.32
CA MET A 62 -4.59 -2.65 -0.93
C MET A 62 -3.40 -3.41 -1.54
N PRO A 63 -3.67 -4.35 -2.46
CA PRO A 63 -2.61 -5.02 -3.20
C PRO A 63 -2.02 -4.04 -4.22
N MET A 64 -0.69 -3.91 -4.25
CA MET A 64 0.00 -3.13 -5.28
C MET A 64 0.72 -4.08 -6.24
N GLU A 65 0.13 -4.32 -7.41
CA GLU A 65 0.79 -5.12 -8.45
C GLU A 65 1.98 -4.34 -9.03
N GLY A 66 3.20 -4.83 -8.76
CA GLY A 66 4.44 -4.33 -9.37
C GLY A 66 4.85 -2.91 -8.95
N GLY A 67 4.28 -2.39 -7.86
CA GLY A 67 4.54 -1.05 -7.32
C GLY A 67 5.24 -1.08 -5.96
N GLN A 68 5.95 0.00 -5.66
CA GLN A 68 6.48 0.31 -4.33
C GLN A 68 5.84 1.58 -3.77
N ILE A 69 5.63 1.62 -2.46
CA ILE A 69 5.18 2.83 -1.78
C ILE A 69 6.36 3.80 -1.66
N VAL A 70 6.20 4.99 -2.24
CA VAL A 70 7.21 6.06 -2.22
C VAL A 70 6.78 7.27 -1.39
N GLY A 71 5.57 7.25 -0.85
CA GLY A 71 5.11 8.29 0.03
C GLY A 71 3.71 8.03 0.58
N PHE A 72 3.32 8.86 1.52
CA PHE A 72 2.04 8.78 2.22
C PHE A 72 1.31 10.12 2.13
N LYS A 73 -0.01 10.09 2.17
CA LYS A 73 -0.86 11.25 2.41
C LYS A 73 -1.98 10.82 3.33
N GLY A 74 -2.38 11.67 4.27
CA GLY A 74 -3.41 11.30 5.23
C GLY A 74 -4.10 12.50 5.83
N ARG A 75 -4.97 12.20 6.79
CA ARG A 75 -5.68 13.18 7.61
C ARG A 75 -5.80 12.60 9.01
N SER A 76 -5.57 13.44 10.02
CA SER A 76 -5.56 13.03 11.42
C SER A 76 -6.16 14.12 12.31
N GLY A 77 -6.73 13.67 13.42
CA GLY A 77 -7.11 14.48 14.58
C GLY A 77 -6.54 13.84 15.83
N TRP A 78 -7.41 13.34 16.70
CA TRP A 78 -7.01 12.54 17.87
C TRP A 78 -6.53 11.13 17.49
N TYR A 79 -6.97 10.66 16.32
CA TYR A 79 -6.57 9.39 15.70
C TYR A 79 -6.22 9.62 14.23
N LEU A 80 -5.77 8.57 13.55
CA LEU A 80 -5.58 8.58 12.10
C LEU A 80 -6.93 8.39 11.40
N ASP A 81 -7.51 9.46 10.85
CA ASP A 81 -8.82 9.42 10.20
C ASP A 81 -8.77 8.78 8.82
N ALA A 82 -7.69 9.01 8.07
CA ALA A 82 -7.53 8.49 6.73
C ALA A 82 -6.05 8.38 6.34
N ILE A 83 -5.74 7.37 5.53
CA ILE A 83 -4.40 7.15 4.97
C ILE A 83 -4.51 6.78 3.48
N GLY A 84 -3.57 7.31 2.71
CA GLY A 84 -3.39 7.07 1.30
C GLY A 84 -1.91 7.02 0.96
N PHE A 85 -1.61 6.49 -0.21
CA PHE A 85 -0.25 6.10 -0.59
C PHE A 85 0.08 6.59 -2.00
N TYR A 86 1.32 7.03 -2.17
CA TYR A 86 1.92 7.30 -3.47
C TYR A 86 2.72 6.07 -3.92
N ILE A 87 2.45 5.61 -5.14
CA ILE A 87 3.03 4.38 -5.68
C ILE A 87 3.93 4.72 -6.87
N ALA A 88 5.10 4.10 -6.94
CA ALA A 88 5.94 4.09 -8.13
C ALA A 88 6.13 2.67 -8.64
N LYS A 89 6.21 2.49 -9.95
CA LYS A 89 6.52 1.19 -10.54
C LYS A 89 7.94 0.78 -10.18
N VAL A 90 8.13 -0.45 -9.71
CA VAL A 90 9.47 -0.98 -9.46
C VAL A 90 10.16 -1.16 -10.81
N LYS A 91 11.21 -0.39 -11.06
CA LYS A 91 12.07 -0.59 -12.22
C LYS A 91 12.99 -1.75 -11.90
N THR A 92 12.70 -2.94 -12.43
CA THR A 92 13.70 -4.00 -12.44
C THR A 92 14.92 -3.49 -13.21
N THR A 93 16.12 -3.76 -12.70
CA THR A 93 17.35 -3.23 -13.27
C THR A 93 17.37 -3.47 -14.78
N THR A 94 17.68 -2.42 -15.52
CA THR A 94 17.57 -2.31 -16.97
C THR A 94 18.29 -3.44 -17.73
N VAL A 95 19.23 -4.15 -17.08
CA VAL A 95 19.94 -5.31 -17.64
C VAL A 95 19.04 -6.55 -17.73
N LEU A 96 18.27 -6.86 -16.67
CA LEU A 96 17.32 -7.97 -16.70
C LEU A 96 16.11 -7.64 -17.58
N GLN A 97 15.65 -6.38 -17.57
CA GLN A 97 14.64 -5.93 -18.53
C GLN A 97 15.14 -5.99 -19.97
N LYS A 98 16.40 -5.61 -20.25
CA LYS A 98 17.00 -5.77 -21.58
C LYS A 98 17.20 -7.23 -21.97
N ALA A 99 17.61 -8.09 -21.03
CA ALA A 99 17.77 -9.52 -21.26
C ALA A 99 16.41 -10.23 -21.47
N GLN A 100 15.38 -9.82 -20.72
CA GLN A 100 14.02 -10.27 -20.94
C GLN A 100 13.47 -9.72 -22.26
N GLN A 101 13.75 -8.46 -22.61
CA GLN A 101 13.39 -7.90 -23.91
C GLN A 101 14.11 -8.62 -25.06
N SER A 102 15.37 -9.02 -24.91
CA SER A 102 16.07 -9.80 -25.94
C SER A 102 15.48 -11.20 -26.09
N LEU A 103 15.16 -11.87 -24.98
CA LEU A 103 14.47 -13.18 -25.01
C LEU A 103 13.05 -13.10 -25.55
N VAL A 104 12.29 -12.06 -25.17
CA VAL A 104 10.94 -11.80 -25.71
C VAL A 104 11.02 -11.46 -27.19
N LYS A 105 12.03 -10.70 -27.65
CA LYS A 105 12.24 -10.38 -29.07
C LYS A 105 12.61 -11.60 -29.92
N LEU A 106 13.29 -12.58 -29.33
CA LEU A 106 13.54 -13.88 -29.96
C LEU A 106 12.25 -14.71 -30.05
N ALA A 107 11.44 -14.72 -29.00
CA ALA A 107 10.17 -15.44 -28.95
C ALA A 107 9.05 -14.79 -29.78
N SER A 108 9.06 -13.47 -29.95
CA SER A 108 8.08 -12.69 -30.73
C SER A 108 8.44 -12.55 -32.21
N SER A 109 9.39 -13.37 -32.70
CA SER A 109 9.44 -13.73 -34.14
C SER A 109 8.14 -14.40 -34.62
N VAL A 110 7.20 -14.68 -33.72
CA VAL A 110 5.77 -14.89 -33.99
C VAL A 110 4.93 -13.73 -33.40
N SER A 111 4.66 -12.74 -34.25
CA SER A 111 3.51 -11.82 -34.30
C SER A 111 3.16 -10.82 -33.16
N MET A 112 3.22 -9.54 -33.58
CA MET A 112 2.39 -8.35 -33.26
C MET A 112 2.71 -7.40 -32.09
N ASN A 113 3.24 -6.22 -32.49
CA ASN A 113 2.95 -4.84 -32.10
C ASN A 113 2.59 -4.51 -30.63
N TYR A 114 3.54 -3.87 -29.92
CA TYR A 114 3.25 -3.01 -28.77
C TYR A 114 3.62 -1.56 -29.08
N ARG A 115 2.61 -0.68 -29.06
CA ARG A 115 2.75 0.79 -29.12
C ARG A 115 3.41 1.29 -27.83
N SER A 116 4.51 2.02 -27.95
CA SER A 116 5.14 2.74 -26.84
C SER A 116 4.38 4.03 -26.56
N GLY A 117 3.82 4.15 -25.37
CA GLY A 117 3.27 5.42 -24.89
C GLY A 117 2.53 5.23 -23.59
N ASP A 118 3.24 5.33 -22.46
CA ASP A 118 2.60 5.59 -21.17
C ASP A 118 3.56 6.39 -20.29
N GLU A 119 3.25 7.68 -20.14
CA GLU A 119 3.73 8.55 -19.07
C GLU A 119 3.42 7.89 -17.71
N PRO A 120 4.28 8.02 -16.68
CA PRO A 120 4.03 7.40 -15.38
C PRO A 120 2.72 7.91 -14.76
N LYS A 121 1.67 7.08 -14.82
CA LYS A 121 0.40 7.33 -14.14
C LYS A 121 0.64 7.31 -12.63
N LYS A 122 0.64 8.49 -12.01
CA LYS A 122 0.53 8.67 -10.56
C LYS A 122 -0.85 8.17 -10.12
N TYR A 123 -0.93 6.96 -9.59
CA TYR A 123 -2.14 6.52 -8.91
C TYR A 123 -2.07 6.95 -7.44
N SER A 124 -3.04 7.77 -7.02
CA SER A 124 -3.26 8.09 -5.62
C SER A 124 -4.45 7.29 -5.12
N TYR A 125 -4.21 6.31 -4.26
CA TYR A 125 -5.28 5.58 -3.59
C TYR A 125 -5.52 6.21 -2.22
N PHE A 126 -6.75 6.68 -2.00
CA PHE A 126 -7.19 7.25 -0.73
C PHE A 126 -8.21 6.31 -0.12
N TYR A 127 -7.87 5.73 1.02
CA TYR A 127 -8.88 5.08 1.82
C TYR A 127 -9.59 6.13 2.67
N LYS A 128 -10.89 6.32 2.41
CA LYS A 128 -11.77 7.14 3.25
C LYS A 128 -12.70 6.18 3.99
N PRO A 129 -12.48 5.94 5.29
CA PRO A 129 -13.44 5.21 6.11
C PRO A 129 -14.83 5.84 5.98
N THR A 130 -15.84 5.04 5.67
CA THR A 130 -17.24 5.45 5.63
C THR A 130 -18.01 4.63 6.64
N ASN A 131 -19.01 5.22 7.30
CA ASN A 131 -19.90 4.44 8.16
C ASN A 131 -20.55 3.32 7.32
N PRO A 132 -20.56 2.06 7.79
CA PRO A 132 -21.42 1.06 7.19
C PRO A 132 -22.85 1.59 7.29
N LYS A 133 -23.55 1.64 6.15
CA LYS A 133 -24.98 2.00 6.14
C LYS A 133 -25.68 1.00 7.05
N THR A 134 -26.36 1.51 8.07
CA THR A 134 -27.31 0.72 8.85
C THR A 134 -28.42 0.33 7.87
N GLU A 135 -28.44 -0.94 7.42
CA GLU A 135 -29.68 -1.51 6.91
C GLU A 135 -30.61 -1.68 8.12
N ALA A 136 -31.76 -1.00 8.02
CA ALA A 136 -32.85 -1.05 8.99
C ALA A 136 -33.64 -2.36 8.85
#